data_AF-A0A359FYV1-F1
#
_entry.id   AF-A0A359FYV1-F1
#
_cell.length_a   1.000
_cell.length_b   1.000
_cell.length_c   1.000
_cell.angle_alpha   90.00
_cell.angle_beta   90.00
_cell.angle_gamma   90.00
#
_symmetry.space_group_name_H-M   'P 1'
#
loop_
_entity.id
_entity.type
_entity.pdbx_description
1 polymer ?
#
loop_
_entity_poly.entity_id
_entity_poly.type
_entity_poly.pdbx_seq_one_letter_code
_entity_poly.pdbx_strand_id
1 'polypeptide(L)'
;AIAAMVILFLQRERKPLREIFIKEKPKEPAHIIALRELDKIKQEKAWQSGRVKHFYSELSDTLRKYLEGRYSFPAMEQTTGEIISRVRRIELPDAKLYDKLSKVLETADLAKFAKYEPLTDENDFALISAYFFVNQTKEEPLVTPEEAAKESLKKEEMESAS
;
A
#
# COMPACT_ATOMS: atom_id res chain seq x y z
N ALA A 1 -33.57 41.93 29.16
CA ALA A 1 -33.92 40.58 28.67
C ALA A 1 -33.33 40.29 27.28
N ILE A 2 -33.54 41.15 26.27
CA ILE A 2 -33.12 40.90 24.88
C ILE A 2 -31.59 40.79 24.74
N ALA A 3 -30.82 41.65 25.40
CA ALA A 3 -29.35 41.60 25.34
C ALA A 3 -28.78 40.26 25.87
N ALA A 4 -29.36 39.71 26.94
CA ALA A 4 -28.96 38.41 27.47
C ALA A 4 -29.30 37.28 26.50
N MET A 5 -30.42 37.39 25.77
CA MET A 5 -30.83 36.42 24.77
C MET A 5 -29.90 36.42 23.55
N VAL A 6 -29.45 37.60 23.11
CA VAL A 6 -28.46 37.77 22.03
C VAL A 6 -27.09 37.23 22.44
N ILE A 7 -26.64 37.49 23.67
CA ILE A 7 -25.37 36.95 24.18
C ILE A 7 -25.41 35.42 24.25
N LEU A 8 -26.50 34.85 24.74
CA LEU A 8 -26.69 33.39 24.77
C LEU A 8 -26.75 32.78 23.36
N PHE A 9 -27.35 33.48 22.40
CA PHE A 9 -27.40 33.03 21.00
C PHE A 9 -26.01 33.05 20.35
N LEU A 10 -25.24 34.12 20.54
CA LEU A 10 -23.87 34.25 20.03
C LEU A 10 -22.88 33.26 20.67
N GLN A 11 -23.10 32.87 21.94
CA GLN A 11 -22.29 31.83 22.60
C GLN A 11 -22.66 30.42 22.13
N ARG A 12 -23.90 30.19 21.70
CA ARG A 12 -24.37 28.87 21.21
C ARG A 12 -23.80 28.52 19.82
N GLU A 13 -23.44 29.51 19.02
CA GLU A 13 -22.74 29.30 17.73
C GLU A 13 -21.23 29.12 17.88
N ARG A 14 -20.65 29.49 19.04
CA ARG A 14 -19.26 29.18 19.40
C ARG A 14 -19.15 27.80 20.05
N LYS A 15 -19.68 26.77 19.40
CA LYS A 15 -19.25 25.41 19.75
C LYS A 15 -17.77 25.32 19.34
N PRO A 16 -16.84 25.01 20.24
CA PRO A 16 -15.51 24.63 19.78
C PRO A 16 -15.71 23.43 18.87
N LEU A 17 -15.24 23.52 17.62
CA LEU A 17 -14.89 22.33 16.84
C LEU A 17 -13.97 21.55 17.78
N ARG A 18 -14.52 20.58 18.50
CA ARG A 18 -13.74 19.52 19.10
C ARG A 18 -13.19 18.80 17.88
N GLU A 19 -12.04 19.27 17.42
CA GLU A 19 -11.15 18.46 16.61
C GLU A 19 -11.06 17.16 17.37
N ILE A 20 -11.77 16.16 16.86
CA ILE A 20 -11.59 14.80 17.30
C ILE A 20 -10.20 14.49 16.75
N PHE A 21 -9.18 14.87 17.51
CA PHE A 21 -7.82 14.43 17.32
C PHE A 21 -7.87 12.95 17.70
N ILE A 22 -8.46 12.14 16.82
CA ILE A 22 -8.25 10.72 16.79
C ILE A 22 -6.74 10.65 16.63
N LYS A 23 -6.05 10.30 17.71
CA LYS A 23 -4.65 9.91 17.64
C LYS A 23 -4.63 8.72 16.68
N GLU A 24 -4.48 9.00 15.39
CA GLU A 24 -4.42 7.98 14.35
C GLU A 24 -3.35 7.02 14.83
N LYS A 25 -3.73 5.74 15.01
CA LYS A 25 -2.72 4.71 15.27
C LYS A 25 -1.66 4.86 14.16
N PRO A 26 -0.37 4.80 14.49
CA PRO A 26 0.67 4.88 13.48
C PRO A 26 0.34 3.85 12.39
N LYS A 27 0.13 4.35 11.16
CA LYS A 27 -0.25 3.50 10.03
C LYS A 27 0.93 2.55 9.79
N GLU A 28 0.62 1.26 9.73
CA GLU A 28 1.60 0.23 9.40
C GLU A 28 2.31 0.61 8.08
N PRO A 29 3.64 0.44 7.96
CA PRO A 29 4.35 0.82 6.74
C PRO A 29 3.76 0.14 5.50
N ALA A 30 3.63 0.89 4.40
CA ALA A 30 2.96 0.42 3.19
C ALA A 30 3.53 -0.91 2.64
N HIS A 31 4.85 -1.11 2.75
CA HIS A 31 5.51 -2.33 2.28
C HIS A 31 5.13 -3.56 3.11
N ILE A 32 4.92 -3.41 4.42
CA ILE A 32 4.52 -4.53 5.30
C ILE A 32 3.11 -5.01 4.92
N ILE A 33 2.19 -4.05 4.72
CA ILE A 33 0.83 -4.36 4.27
C ILE A 33 0.88 -5.06 2.90
N ALA A 34 1.64 -4.52 1.96
CA ALA A 34 1.74 -5.06 0.61
C ALA A 34 2.32 -6.48 0.60
N LEU A 35 3.42 -6.73 1.33
CA LEU A 35 4.03 -8.07 1.41
C LEU A 35 3.07 -9.09 2.02
N ARG A 36 2.32 -8.71 3.07
CA ARG A 36 1.31 -9.59 3.67
C ARG A 36 0.19 -9.95 2.68
N GLU A 37 -0.30 -9.00 1.91
CA GLU A 37 -1.31 -9.27 0.87
C GLU A 37 -0.73 -10.12 -0.27
N LEU A 38 0.51 -9.87 -0.70
CA LEU A 38 1.18 -10.70 -1.71
C LEU A 38 1.39 -12.15 -1.21
N ASP A 39 1.67 -12.36 0.07
CA ASP A 39 1.79 -13.69 0.66
C ASP A 39 0.45 -14.43 0.64
N LYS A 40 -0.64 -13.72 0.95
CA LYS A 40 -2.00 -14.25 0.84
C LYS A 40 -2.33 -14.66 -0.60
N ILE A 41 -2.09 -13.77 -1.58
CA ILE A 41 -2.31 -14.05 -3.01
C ILE A 41 -1.51 -15.29 -3.45
N LYS A 42 -0.25 -15.40 -3.03
CA LYS A 42 0.62 -16.55 -3.32
C LYS A 42 0.06 -17.85 -2.74
N GLN A 43 -0.44 -17.83 -1.52
CA GLN A 43 -1.00 -19.01 -0.84
C GLN A 43 -2.33 -19.45 -1.44
N GLU A 44 -3.18 -18.51 -1.86
CA GLU A 44 -4.47 -18.81 -2.48
C GLU A 44 -4.34 -19.54 -3.82
N LYS A 45 -3.21 -19.37 -4.52
CA LYS A 45 -2.92 -20.01 -5.83
C LYS A 45 -4.10 -19.89 -6.81
N ALA A 46 -4.79 -18.75 -6.78
CA ALA A 46 -6.07 -18.58 -7.45
C ALA A 46 -5.99 -18.85 -8.97
N TRP A 47 -4.92 -18.40 -9.61
CA TRP A 47 -4.65 -18.63 -11.02
C TRP A 47 -4.47 -20.12 -11.38
N GLN A 48 -3.90 -20.94 -10.49
CA GLN A 48 -3.80 -22.40 -10.68
C GLN A 48 -5.17 -23.10 -10.62
N SER A 49 -6.15 -22.47 -9.95
CA SER A 49 -7.54 -22.94 -9.90
C SER A 49 -8.42 -22.36 -11.01
N GLY A 50 -7.83 -21.77 -12.07
CA GLY A 50 -8.56 -21.12 -13.16
C GLY A 50 -9.16 -19.76 -12.81
N ARG A 51 -8.92 -19.23 -11.60
CA ARG A 51 -9.41 -17.92 -11.14
C ARG A 51 -8.42 -16.80 -11.47
N VAL A 52 -7.93 -16.76 -12.71
CA VAL A 52 -6.89 -15.82 -13.16
C VAL A 52 -7.32 -14.36 -13.03
N LYS A 53 -8.57 -14.04 -13.38
CA LYS A 53 -9.13 -12.69 -13.17
C LYS A 53 -9.07 -12.24 -11.72
N HIS A 54 -9.39 -13.13 -10.77
CA HIS A 54 -9.34 -12.81 -9.35
C HIS A 54 -7.91 -12.57 -8.88
N PHE A 55 -6.97 -13.42 -9.30
CA PHE A 55 -5.54 -13.25 -9.04
C PHE A 55 -5.04 -11.87 -9.49
N TYR A 56 -5.32 -11.47 -10.73
CA TYR A 56 -4.86 -10.17 -11.23
C TYR A 56 -5.58 -8.97 -10.61
N SER A 57 -6.86 -9.11 -10.21
CA SER A 57 -7.54 -8.07 -9.43
C SER A 57 -6.81 -7.81 -8.11
N GLU A 58 -6.60 -8.85 -7.29
CA GLU A 58 -5.92 -8.74 -5.99
C GLU A 58 -4.48 -8.24 -6.14
N LEU A 59 -3.76 -8.73 -7.14
CA LEU A 59 -2.38 -8.32 -7.42
C LEU A 59 -2.30 -6.84 -7.79
N SER A 60 -3.16 -6.38 -8.72
CA SER A 60 -3.21 -4.98 -9.14
C SER A 60 -3.60 -4.05 -7.99
N ASP A 61 -4.57 -4.45 -7.17
CA ASP A 61 -5.06 -3.66 -6.04
C ASP A 61 -3.99 -3.55 -4.95
N THR A 62 -3.26 -4.64 -4.70
CA THR A 62 -2.13 -4.65 -3.75
C THR A 62 -1.04 -3.67 -4.18
N LEU A 63 -0.66 -3.68 -5.47
CA LEU A 63 0.34 -2.74 -6.00
C LEU A 63 -0.15 -1.29 -5.97
N ARG A 64 -1.42 -1.04 -6.30
CA ARG A 64 -2.01 0.32 -6.24
C ARG A 64 -2.02 0.86 -4.82
N LYS A 65 -2.50 0.09 -3.84
CA LYS A 65 -2.47 0.46 -2.42
C LYS A 65 -1.04 0.72 -1.93
N TYR A 66 -0.09 -0.11 -2.37
CA TYR A 66 1.32 0.09 -2.04
C TYR A 66 1.84 1.42 -2.60
N LEU A 67 1.62 1.69 -3.88
CA LEU A 67 2.04 2.93 -4.53
C LEU A 67 1.44 4.16 -3.86
N GLU A 68 0.16 4.10 -3.49
CA GLU A 68 -0.53 5.18 -2.79
C GLU A 68 0.05 5.42 -1.39
N GLY A 69 0.26 4.36 -0.62
CA GLY A 69 0.86 4.46 0.71
C GLY A 69 2.33 4.87 0.70
N ARG A 70 3.07 4.53 -0.36
CA ARG A 70 4.51 4.79 -0.48
C ARG A 70 4.83 6.15 -1.10
N TYR A 71 4.07 6.56 -2.10
CA TYR A 71 4.37 7.74 -2.93
C TYR A 71 3.29 8.83 -2.84
N SER A 72 2.28 8.65 -1.99
CA SER A 72 1.29 9.66 -1.62
C SER A 72 0.52 10.26 -2.80
N PHE A 73 0.23 9.46 -3.83
CA PHE A 73 -0.69 9.81 -4.91
C PHE A 73 -1.87 8.82 -4.97
N PRO A 74 -3.07 9.26 -5.36
CA PRO A 74 -4.28 8.43 -5.34
C PRO A 74 -4.25 7.39 -6.46
N ALA A 75 -3.60 6.25 -6.22
CA ALA A 75 -3.37 5.22 -7.23
C ALA A 75 -4.61 4.35 -7.44
N MET A 76 -5.44 4.20 -6.41
CA MET A 76 -6.69 3.44 -6.51
C MET A 76 -7.70 4.11 -7.45
N GLU A 77 -7.69 5.44 -7.51
CA GLU A 77 -8.58 6.27 -8.33
C GLU A 77 -8.04 6.53 -9.75
N GLN A 78 -6.85 6.03 -10.07
CA GLN A 78 -6.18 6.26 -11.34
C GLN A 78 -6.28 5.07 -12.29
N THR A 79 -6.27 5.37 -13.57
CA THR A 79 -6.09 4.35 -14.61
C THR A 79 -4.65 3.83 -14.60
N THR A 80 -4.43 2.64 -15.14
CA THR A 80 -3.08 2.06 -15.25
C THR A 80 -2.11 2.98 -16.00
N GLY A 81 -2.55 3.62 -17.09
CA GLY A 81 -1.73 4.57 -17.84
C GLY A 81 -1.32 5.82 -17.05
N GLU A 82 -2.21 6.34 -16.19
CA GLU A 82 -1.89 7.47 -15.31
C GLU A 82 -0.88 7.06 -14.22
N ILE A 83 -1.05 5.88 -13.62
CA ILE A 83 -0.12 5.33 -12.63
C ILE A 83 1.27 5.18 -13.24
N ILE A 84 1.37 4.52 -14.40
CA ILE A 84 2.63 4.32 -15.12
C ILE A 84 3.28 5.69 -15.41
N SER A 85 2.51 6.65 -15.91
CA SER A 85 3.01 8.00 -16.19
C SER A 85 3.53 8.73 -14.95
N ARG A 86 2.93 8.51 -13.78
CA ARG A 86 3.43 9.05 -12.50
C ARG A 86 4.70 8.35 -12.05
N VAL A 87 4.70 7.02 -12.04
CA VAL A 87 5.86 6.22 -11.60
C VAL A 87 7.08 6.52 -12.46
N ARG A 88 6.90 6.82 -13.75
CA ARG A 88 7.99 7.26 -14.64
C ARG A 88 8.72 8.52 -14.17
N ARG A 89 8.06 9.37 -13.38
CA ARG A 89 8.62 10.62 -12.83
C ARG A 89 9.24 10.43 -11.45
N ILE A 90 9.13 9.24 -10.88
CA ILE A 90 9.72 8.89 -9.59
C ILE A 90 11.13 8.36 -9.85
N GLU A 91 12.07 8.77 -9.00
CA GLU A 91 13.41 8.20 -9.01
C GLU A 91 13.37 6.79 -8.40
N LEU A 92 13.49 5.77 -9.25
CA LEU A 92 13.55 4.37 -8.86
C LEU A 92 15.01 3.91 -8.82
N PRO A 93 15.38 2.99 -7.90
CA PRO A 93 16.75 2.51 -7.78
C PRO A 93 17.21 1.65 -8.97
N ASP A 94 16.27 1.07 -9.72
CA ASP A 94 16.54 0.29 -10.94
C ASP A 94 15.44 0.59 -11.98
N ALA A 95 15.85 0.95 -13.21
CA ALA A 95 14.95 1.19 -14.32
C ALA A 95 14.06 -0.03 -14.65
N LYS A 96 14.56 -1.25 -14.41
CA LYS A 96 13.78 -2.49 -14.64
C LYS A 96 12.54 -2.58 -13.74
N LEU A 97 12.51 -1.87 -12.62
CA LEU A 97 11.34 -1.84 -11.73
C LEU A 97 10.14 -1.24 -12.43
N TYR A 98 10.35 -0.16 -13.18
CA TYR A 98 9.32 0.49 -13.97
C TYR A 98 8.76 -0.45 -15.03
N ASP A 99 9.62 -1.08 -15.82
CA ASP A 99 9.21 -1.98 -16.92
C ASP A 99 8.41 -3.16 -16.39
N LYS A 100 8.87 -3.76 -15.28
CA LYS A 100 8.17 -4.85 -14.61
C LYS A 100 6.81 -4.42 -14.08
N LEU A 101 6.74 -3.30 -13.37
CA LEU A 101 5.47 -2.78 -12.83
C LEU A 101 4.47 -2.49 -13.96
N SER A 102 4.91 -1.81 -15.02
CA SER A 102 4.08 -1.49 -16.20
C SER A 102 3.50 -2.78 -16.79
N LYS A 103 4.35 -3.77 -17.02
CA LYS A 103 3.93 -5.07 -17.57
C LYS A 103 2.93 -5.78 -16.67
N VAL A 104 3.12 -5.77 -15.34
CA VAL A 104 2.16 -6.39 -14.41
C VAL A 104 0.79 -5.70 -14.47
N LEU A 105 0.75 -4.37 -14.41
CA LEU A 105 -0.52 -3.63 -14.40
C LEU A 105 -1.26 -3.73 -15.74
N GLU A 106 -0.54 -3.68 -16.86
CA GLU A 106 -1.13 -3.87 -18.19
C GLU A 106 -1.70 -5.28 -18.38
N THR A 107 -0.94 -6.32 -17.99
CA THR A 107 -1.44 -7.71 -18.04
C THR A 107 -2.64 -7.88 -17.12
N ALA A 108 -2.66 -7.22 -15.95
CA ALA A 108 -3.81 -7.26 -15.06
C ALA A 108 -5.07 -6.68 -15.70
N ASP A 109 -4.96 -5.53 -16.38
CA ASP A 109 -6.11 -4.93 -17.08
C ASP A 109 -6.63 -5.84 -18.21
N LEU A 110 -5.72 -6.45 -18.98
CA LEU A 110 -6.09 -7.41 -20.02
C LEU A 110 -6.82 -8.63 -19.44
N ALA A 111 -6.34 -9.19 -18.32
CA ALA A 111 -6.98 -10.32 -17.67
C ALA A 111 -8.34 -9.95 -17.04
N LYS A 112 -8.46 -8.75 -16.46
CA LYS A 112 -9.67 -8.28 -15.76
C LYS A 112 -10.81 -7.93 -16.71
N PHE A 113 -10.47 -7.29 -17.83
CA PHE A 113 -11.43 -6.63 -18.71
C PHE A 113 -11.48 -7.22 -20.12
N ALA A 114 -10.34 -7.68 -20.67
CA ALA A 114 -10.25 -8.20 -22.03
C ALA A 114 -10.35 -9.74 -22.13
N LYS A 115 -10.59 -10.44 -21.00
CA LYS A 115 -10.62 -11.91 -20.92
C LYS A 115 -9.34 -12.56 -21.45
N TYR A 116 -8.22 -11.85 -21.37
CA TYR A 116 -6.92 -12.44 -21.65
C TYR A 116 -6.63 -13.52 -20.60
N GLU A 117 -6.05 -14.64 -21.03
CA GLU A 117 -5.62 -15.73 -20.17
C GLU A 117 -4.09 -15.82 -20.21
N PRO A 118 -3.38 -15.07 -19.34
CA PRO A 118 -1.93 -15.14 -19.24
C PRO A 118 -1.41 -16.55 -19.02
N LEU A 119 -0.27 -16.85 -19.64
CA LEU A 119 0.40 -18.13 -19.47
C LEU A 119 0.92 -18.31 -18.04
N THR A 120 1.28 -19.55 -17.69
CA THR A 120 1.67 -19.87 -16.31
C THR A 120 2.92 -19.07 -15.87
N ASP A 121 3.89 -18.97 -16.75
CA ASP A 121 5.10 -18.16 -16.57
C ASP A 121 4.81 -16.65 -16.47
N GLU A 122 3.82 -16.12 -17.20
CA GLU A 122 3.40 -14.72 -17.06
C GLU A 122 2.77 -14.43 -15.68
N ASN A 123 2.02 -15.38 -15.13
CA ASN A 123 1.44 -15.26 -13.79
C ASN A 123 2.52 -15.31 -12.70
N ASP A 124 3.46 -16.26 -12.80
CA ASP A 124 4.63 -16.35 -11.92
C ASP A 124 5.48 -15.06 -12.00
N PHE A 125 5.74 -14.60 -13.23
CA PHE A 125 6.45 -13.36 -13.49
C PHE A 125 5.75 -12.17 -12.82
N ALA A 126 4.42 -12.09 -12.91
CA ALA A 126 3.66 -10.99 -12.33
C ALA A 126 3.79 -10.96 -10.80
N LEU A 127 3.64 -12.13 -10.14
CA LEU A 127 3.77 -12.23 -8.70
C LEU A 127 5.20 -11.90 -8.24
N ILE A 128 6.21 -12.49 -8.87
CA ILE A 128 7.62 -12.23 -8.54
C ILE A 128 7.97 -10.76 -8.75
N SER A 129 7.50 -10.16 -9.85
CA SER A 129 7.72 -8.75 -10.15
C SER A 129 7.07 -7.83 -9.12
N ALA A 130 5.90 -8.18 -8.59
CA ALA A 130 5.26 -7.43 -7.52
C ALA A 130 6.08 -7.47 -6.22
N TYR A 131 6.53 -8.65 -5.79
CA TYR A 131 7.43 -8.79 -4.64
C TYR A 131 8.73 -8.00 -4.83
N PHE A 132 9.33 -8.12 -6.01
CA PHE A 132 10.57 -7.41 -6.33
C PHE A 132 10.36 -5.90 -6.24
N PHE A 133 9.27 -5.38 -6.82
CA PHE A 133 8.96 -3.97 -6.78
C PHE A 133 8.86 -3.44 -5.35
N VAL A 134 8.02 -4.07 -4.52
CA VAL A 134 7.81 -3.67 -3.11
C VAL A 134 9.12 -3.74 -2.32
N ASN A 135 9.91 -4.80 -2.48
CA ASN A 135 11.14 -4.97 -1.71
C ASN A 135 12.24 -3.98 -2.11
N GLN A 136 12.33 -3.61 -3.39
CA GLN A 136 13.34 -2.65 -3.86
C GLN A 136 12.95 -1.21 -3.56
N THR A 137 11.67 -0.92 -3.29
CA THR A 137 11.17 0.45 -3.09
C THR A 137 10.67 0.72 -1.67
N LYS A 138 10.75 -0.28 -0.77
CA LYS A 138 10.41 -0.12 0.64
C LYS A 138 11.22 1.01 1.27
N GLU A 139 10.56 1.83 2.07
CA GLU A 139 11.24 2.67 3.05
C GLU A 139 11.46 1.84 4.30
N GLU A 140 12.71 1.75 4.74
CA GLU A 140 12.97 1.25 6.08
C GLU A 140 12.42 2.29 7.07
N PRO A 141 11.59 1.87 8.05
CA PRO A 141 11.11 2.81 9.04
C PRO A 141 12.32 3.43 9.72
N LEU A 142 12.32 4.76 9.85
CA LEU A 142 13.24 5.45 10.75
C LEU A 142 12.92 4.91 12.14
N VAL A 143 13.69 3.91 12.58
CA VAL A 143 13.49 3.28 13.88
C VAL A 143 13.57 4.41 14.89
N THR A 144 12.44 4.71 15.54
CA THR A 144 12.47 5.72 16.59
C THR A 144 13.43 5.23 17.67
N PRO A 145 14.18 6.12 18.36
CA PRO A 145 15.11 5.69 19.41
C PRO A 145 14.45 4.76 20.47
N GLU A 146 13.14 4.90 20.67
CA GLU A 146 12.34 4.05 21.55
C GLU A 146 12.09 2.63 21.00
N GLU A 147 11.85 2.48 19.70
CA GLU A 147 11.68 1.17 19.05
C GLU A 147 13.04 0.46 18.88
N ALA A 148 14.10 1.22 18.61
CA ALA A 148 15.47 0.70 18.55
C ALA A 148 15.91 0.17 19.91
N ALA A 149 15.58 0.88 21.00
CA ALA A 149 15.83 0.43 22.36
C ALA A 149 15.02 -0.83 22.72
N LYS A 150 13.77 -0.95 22.25
CA LYS A 150 12.96 -2.17 22.46
C LYS A 150 13.49 -3.36 21.68
N GLU A 151 13.98 -3.14 20.46
CA GLU A 151 14.56 -4.20 19.63
C GLU A 151 15.93 -4.65 20.12
N SER A 152 16.77 -3.74 20.65
CA SER A 152 18.04 -4.08 21.29
C SER A 152 17.83 -4.89 22.57
N LEU A 153 16.88 -4.48 23.43
CA LEU A 153 16.53 -5.23 24.64
C LEU A 153 16.01 -6.64 24.32
N LYS A 154 15.21 -6.78 23.26
CA LYS A 154 14.67 -8.08 22.83
C LYS A 154 15.75 -9.01 22.24
N LYS A 155 16.76 -8.44 21.57
CA LYS A 155 17.94 -9.20 21.10
C LYS A 155 18.83 -9.65 22.26
N GLU A 156 19.10 -8.77 23.23
CA GLU A 156 19.86 -9.10 24.43
C GLU A 156 19.19 -10.19 25.27
N GLU A 157 17.86 -10.16 25.43
CA GLU A 157 17.11 -11.22 26.11
C GLU A 157 17.20 -12.57 25.39
N MET A 158 17.12 -12.61 24.06
CA MET A 158 17.25 -13.86 23.28
C MET A 158 18.67 -14.43 23.30
N GLU A 159 19.69 -13.57 23.34
CA GLU A 159 21.10 -13.98 23.38
C GLU A 159 21.52 -14.41 24.79
N SER A 160 20.89 -13.87 25.84
CA SER A 160 21.08 -14.32 27.23
C SER A 160 20.34 -15.61 27.60
N ALA A 161 19.36 -16.01 26.78
CA ALA A 161 18.55 -17.21 26.96
C ALA A 161 19.02 -18.42 26.13
N SER A 162 20.11 -18.26 25.36
CA SER A 162 20.81 -19.33 24.62
C SER A 162 22.13 -19.68 25.30
#